data_AF-A0A3D2KKE6-F1
#
_entry.id   AF-A0A3D2KKE6-F1
#
_cell.length_a   1.000
_cell.length_b   1.000
_cell.length_c   1.000
_cell.angle_alpha   90.00
_cell.angle_beta   90.00
_cell.angle_gamma   90.00
#
_symmetry.space_group_name_H-M   'P 1'
#
loop_
_entity.id
_entity.type
_entity.pdbx_description
1 polymer ?
#
loop_
_entity_poly.entity_id
_entity_poly.type
_entity_poly.pdbx_seq_one_letter_code
_entity_poly.pdbx_strand_id
1 'polypeptide(L)'
;MRTEVDWWLKAGERDLEAGCQVPQAVATACRKLDPHYLNARYPNGVGGAPEEFYDEHITSEAIENAETVRTFVLERLYEGR
;
A
#
# COMPACT_ATOMS: atom_id res chain seq x y z
N MET A 1 -7.96 26.53 8.33
CA MET A 1 -7.15 25.30 8.25
C MET A 1 -7.67 24.46 7.09
N ARG A 2 -7.29 24.80 5.85
CA ARG A 2 -7.79 24.18 4.59
C ARG A 2 -6.67 24.08 3.54
N THR A 3 -5.42 24.19 3.96
CA THR A 3 -4.26 24.36 3.07
C THR A 3 -3.37 23.12 2.98
N GLU A 4 -3.64 22.07 3.75
CA GLU A 4 -2.83 20.84 3.75
C GLU A 4 -3.38 19.71 2.87
N VAL A 5 -4.63 19.81 2.41
CA VAL A 5 -5.28 18.77 1.58
C VAL A 5 -4.89 18.90 0.09
N ASP A 6 -4.45 20.10 -0.34
CA ASP A 6 -4.10 20.40 -1.73
C ASP A 6 -2.80 19.73 -2.19
N TRP A 7 -1.86 19.50 -1.28
CA TRP A 7 -0.53 19.03 -1.66
C TRP A 7 -0.56 17.58 -2.16
N TRP A 8 -1.23 16.67 -1.45
CA TRP A 8 -1.32 15.26 -1.86
C TRP A 8 -2.12 15.08 -3.15
N LEU A 9 -3.17 15.88 -3.35
CA LEU A 9 -3.93 15.89 -4.60
C LEU A 9 -3.06 16.37 -5.76
N LYS A 10 -2.37 17.51 -5.62
CA LYS A 10 -1.50 18.06 -6.67
C LYS A 10 -0.26 17.19 -6.96
N ALA A 11 0.31 16.54 -5.95
CA ALA A 11 1.43 15.60 -6.14
C ALA A 11 0.95 14.33 -6.86
N GLY A 12 -0.19 13.78 -6.45
CA GLY A 12 -0.81 12.63 -7.12
C GLY A 12 -1.24 12.95 -8.56
N GLU A 13 -1.79 14.14 -8.81
CA GLU A 13 -2.13 14.63 -10.15
C GLU A 13 -0.89 14.75 -11.05
N ARG A 14 0.22 15.29 -10.54
CA ARG A 14 1.50 15.36 -11.28
C ARG A 14 2.03 14.00 -11.71
N ASP A 15 1.95 12.99 -10.83
CA ASP A 15 2.45 11.65 -11.11
C ASP A 15 1.51 10.85 -12.02
N LEU A 16 0.20 11.11 -11.96
CA LEU A 16 -0.79 10.59 -12.91
C LEU A 16 -0.63 11.22 -14.30
N GLU A 17 -0.39 12.54 -14.37
CA GLU A 17 -0.10 13.27 -15.61
C GLU A 17 1.24 12.86 -16.24
N ALA A 18 2.24 12.53 -15.42
CA ALA A 18 3.56 12.06 -15.87
C ALA A 18 3.59 10.59 -16.30
N GLY A 19 2.48 9.83 -16.14
CA GLY A 19 2.41 8.42 -16.50
C GLY A 19 3.33 7.55 -15.64
N CYS A 20 3.28 7.69 -14.32
CA CYS A 20 4.03 6.88 -13.37
C CYS A 20 3.92 5.38 -13.72
N GLN A 21 5.02 4.81 -14.24
CA GLN A 21 5.09 3.40 -14.56
C GLN A 21 5.29 2.61 -13.26
N VAL A 22 4.21 1.98 -12.80
CA VAL A 22 4.23 1.14 -11.60
C VAL A 22 4.65 -0.28 -12.00
N PRO A 23 5.76 -0.82 -11.47
CA PRO A 23 6.14 -2.20 -11.72
C PRO A 23 5.03 -3.16 -11.31
N GLN A 24 4.82 -4.23 -12.09
CA GLN A 24 3.76 -5.20 -11.83
C GLN A 24 3.88 -5.83 -10.42
N ALA A 25 5.10 -6.00 -9.91
CA ALA A 25 5.34 -6.49 -8.55
C ALA A 25 4.77 -5.54 -7.48
N VAL A 26 4.99 -4.23 -7.62
CA VAL A 26 4.43 -3.20 -6.72
C VAL A 26 2.90 -3.19 -6.79
N ALA A 27 2.34 -3.22 -8.00
CA ALA A 27 0.89 -3.26 -8.18
C ALA A 27 0.27 -4.55 -7.59
N THR A 28 0.97 -5.67 -7.64
CA THR A 28 0.53 -6.94 -7.02
C THR A 28 0.62 -6.86 -5.50
N ALA A 29 1.72 -6.31 -4.97
CA ALA A 29 1.90 -6.09 -3.54
C ALA A 29 0.78 -5.22 -2.95
N CYS A 30 0.42 -4.10 -3.59
CA CYS A 30 -0.72 -3.28 -3.15
C CYS A 30 -2.02 -4.09 -3.10
N ARG A 31 -2.35 -4.84 -4.16
CA ARG A 31 -3.58 -5.66 -4.20
C ARG A 31 -3.62 -6.74 -3.12
N LYS A 32 -2.46 -7.31 -2.76
CA LYS A 32 -2.36 -8.27 -1.66
C LYS A 32 -2.52 -7.61 -0.29
N LEU A 33 -2.04 -6.38 -0.14
CA LEU A 33 -2.14 -5.62 1.10
C LEU A 33 -3.53 -5.04 1.37
N ASP A 34 -4.26 -4.64 0.32
CA ASP A 34 -5.57 -3.97 0.45
C ASP A 34 -6.57 -4.69 1.38
N PRO A 35 -6.77 -6.02 1.29
CA PRO A 35 -7.73 -6.72 2.15
C PRO A 35 -7.37 -6.70 3.64
N HIS A 36 -6.07 -6.64 3.97
CA HIS A 36 -5.61 -6.67 5.36
C HIS A 36 -6.08 -5.45 6.15
N TYR A 37 -6.42 -4.34 5.50
CA TYR A 37 -7.02 -3.20 6.18
C TYR A 37 -8.31 -3.59 6.92
N LEU A 38 -9.18 -4.40 6.34
CA LEU A 38 -10.41 -4.84 6.99
C LEU A 38 -10.23 -6.17 7.72
N ASN A 39 -9.61 -7.15 7.06
CA ASN A 39 -9.58 -8.54 7.51
C ASN A 39 -8.77 -8.74 8.80
N ALA A 40 -7.75 -7.92 9.05
CA ALA A 40 -6.94 -8.01 10.25
C ALA A 40 -7.63 -7.48 11.52
N ARG A 41 -8.82 -6.88 11.41
CA ARG A 41 -9.42 -6.10 12.51
C ARG A 41 -10.89 -6.42 12.79
N TYR A 42 -11.64 -6.79 11.77
CA TYR A 42 -13.09 -6.95 11.90
C TYR A 42 -13.50 -8.38 11.62
N PRO A 43 -14.11 -9.08 12.60
CA PRO A 43 -14.58 -10.46 12.40
C PRO A 43 -15.46 -10.64 11.16
N ASN A 44 -16.29 -9.63 10.87
CA ASN A 44 -17.19 -9.60 9.73
C ASN A 44 -16.46 -9.60 8.37
N GLY A 45 -15.18 -9.23 8.32
CA GLY A 45 -14.36 -9.23 7.11
C GLY A 45 -13.88 -10.63 6.69
N VAL A 46 -13.78 -11.56 7.64
CA VAL A 46 -13.26 -12.92 7.43
C VAL A 46 -14.24 -14.03 7.85
N GLY A 47 -15.35 -13.68 8.50
CA GLY A 47 -16.36 -14.64 8.95
C GLY A 47 -15.98 -15.41 10.22
N GLY A 48 -15.09 -14.85 11.05
CA GLY A 48 -14.57 -15.46 12.28
C GLY A 48 -13.64 -14.50 13.03
N ALA A 49 -12.91 -14.96 14.05
CA ALA A 49 -11.97 -14.09 14.76
C ALA A 49 -10.76 -13.77 13.86
N PRO A 50 -10.42 -12.49 13.60
CA PRO A 50 -9.35 -12.11 12.67
C PRO A 50 -8.04 -12.86 12.86
N GLU A 51 -7.61 -13.03 14.11
CA GLU A 51 -6.36 -13.71 14.48
C GLU A 51 -6.29 -15.18 14.02
N GLU A 52 -7.42 -15.85 13.78
CA GLU A 52 -7.46 -17.24 13.31
C GLU A 52 -7.10 -17.38 11.82
N PHE A 53 -7.11 -16.27 11.07
CA PHE A 53 -6.86 -16.24 9.62
C PHE A 53 -5.44 -15.78 9.26
N TYR A 54 -4.59 -15.53 10.26
CA TYR A 54 -3.21 -15.13 10.06
C TYR A 54 -2.27 -16.15 10.68
N ASP A 55 -1.26 -16.53 9.90
CA ASP A 55 -0.11 -17.28 10.38
C ASP A 55 1.19 -16.52 10.10
N GLU A 56 2.31 -17.12 10.47
CA GLU A 56 3.64 -16.55 10.25
C GLU A 56 3.93 -16.33 8.76
N HIS A 57 3.46 -17.22 7.88
CA HIS A 57 3.70 -17.14 6.45
C HIS A 57 2.95 -15.97 5.81
N ILE A 58 1.65 -15.86 6.08
CA ILE A 58 0.80 -14.74 5.62
C ILE A 58 1.33 -13.41 6.13
N THR A 59 1.73 -13.36 7.40
CA THR A 59 2.26 -12.14 8.01
C THR A 59 3.60 -11.74 7.39
N SER A 60 4.48 -12.71 7.14
CA SER A 60 5.78 -12.45 6.50
C SER A 60 5.60 -11.96 5.07
N GLU A 61 4.71 -12.58 4.30
CA GLU A 61 4.39 -12.14 2.94
C GLU A 61 3.82 -10.69 2.93
N ALA A 62 2.98 -10.33 3.89
CA ALA A 62 2.47 -8.97 4.02
C ALA A 62 3.61 -7.96 4.29
N ILE A 63 4.58 -8.29 5.12
CA ILE A 63 5.74 -7.43 5.40
C ILE A 63 6.60 -7.26 4.13
N GLU A 64 6.88 -8.34 3.40
CA GLU A 64 7.65 -8.29 2.15
C GLU A 64 6.96 -7.43 1.08
N ASN A 65 5.63 -7.56 0.95
CA ASN A 65 4.84 -6.70 0.06
C ASN A 65 4.90 -5.23 0.49
N ALA A 66 4.85 -4.95 1.80
CA ALA A 66 4.93 -3.58 2.31
C ALA A 66 6.31 -2.96 2.03
N GLU A 67 7.40 -3.70 2.22
CA GLU A 67 8.75 -3.24 1.89
C GLU A 67 8.93 -3.02 0.38
N THR A 68 8.31 -3.85 -0.47
CA THR A 68 8.29 -3.66 -1.93
C THR A 68 7.67 -2.31 -2.31
N VAL A 69 6.51 -1.97 -1.75
CA VAL A 69 5.82 -0.70 -2.00
C VAL A 69 6.62 0.47 -1.43
N ARG A 70 7.13 0.33 -0.19
CA ARG A 70 7.91 1.37 0.49
C ARG A 70 9.17 1.71 -0.29
N THR A 71 9.91 0.71 -0.75
CA THR A 71 11.14 0.89 -1.54
C THR A 71 10.86 1.66 -2.82
N PHE A 72 9.84 1.24 -3.59
CA PHE A 72 9.42 1.93 -4.80
C PHE A 72 9.10 3.42 -4.57
N VAL A 73 8.37 3.74 -3.49
CA VAL A 73 8.04 5.13 -3.16
C VAL A 73 9.29 5.92 -2.78
N LEU A 74 10.18 5.36 -1.96
CA LEU A 74 11.40 6.04 -1.52
C LEU A 74 12.33 6.32 -2.70
N GLU A 75 12.58 5.36 -3.57
CA GLU A 75 13.41 5.54 -4.77
C GLU A 75 12.92 6.72 -5.60
N ARG A 76 11.62 6.83 -5.86
CA ARG A 76 11.06 7.94 -6.66
C ARG A 76 11.09 9.29 -5.95
N LEU A 77 10.95 9.31 -4.62
CA LEU A 77 11.09 10.56 -3.84
C LEU A 77 12.54 11.07 -3.83
N TYR A 78 13.53 10.18 -3.98
CA TYR A 78 14.96 10.53 -3.94
C TYR A 78 15.63 10.64 -5.32
N GLU A 79 15.09 10.03 -6.37
CA GLU A 79 15.58 10.14 -7.77
C GLU A 79 15.48 11.56 -8.36
N GLY A 80 14.74 12.47 -7.72
CA GLY A 80 14.58 13.87 -8.13
C GLY A 80 15.30 14.91 -7.27
N ARG A 81 16.20 14.50 -6.37
CA ARG A 81 17.00 15.41 -5.50
C ARG A 81 18.45 15.51 -5.94
#